data_AF-A0A966Z2P6-F1
#
_entry.id   AF-A0A966Z2P6-F1
#
_cell.length_a   1.000
_cell.length_b   1.000
_cell.length_c   1.000
_cell.angle_alpha   90.00
_cell.angle_beta   90.00
_cell.angle_gamma   90.00
#
_symmetry.space_group_name_H-M   'P 1'
#
loop_
_entity.id
_entity.type
_entity.pdbx_description
1 polymer ?
#
loop_
_entity_poly.entity_id
_entity_poly.type
_entity_poly.pdbx_seq_one_letter_code
_entity_poly.pdbx_strand_id
1 'polypeptide(L)'
;GFVRELHRRMFNRTWRWSGTFRKSNKNIGVDWTQISVKLNDLLLNTIYQLDHSADPIDEIATRFHHQLVWIHAFPNGNGRHARLMTDCLLMTKDMKRFSWGANYASISTDLLRTKYIDALRKADRSDYSELLSFVRA
;
A
#
# COMPACT_ATOMS: atom_id res chain seq x y z
N GLY A 1 12.86 -2.75 -11.73
CA GLY A 1 12.29 -3.41 -10.55
C GLY A 1 10.78 -3.37 -10.60
N PHE A 2 10.12 -4.43 -10.11
CA PHE A 2 8.67 -4.64 -10.23
C PHE A 2 7.82 -3.47 -9.72
N VAL A 3 8.20 -2.84 -8.59
CA VAL A 3 7.50 -1.68 -8.00
C VAL A 3 7.27 -0.55 -9.01
N ARG A 4 8.33 -0.14 -9.72
CA ARG A 4 8.28 0.93 -10.73
C ARG A 4 7.52 0.49 -11.96
N GLU A 5 7.72 -0.75 -12.39
CA GLU A 5 7.10 -1.30 -13.59
C GLU A 5 5.58 -1.42 -13.42
N LEU A 6 5.10 -1.88 -12.27
CA LEU A 6 3.67 -1.92 -11.97
C LEU A 6 3.05 -0.52 -12.07
N HIS A 7 3.64 0.49 -11.42
CA HIS A 7 3.16 1.86 -11.53
C HIS A 7 3.17 2.37 -12.98
N ARG A 8 4.21 2.04 -13.76
CA ARG A 8 4.28 2.39 -15.18
C ARG A 8 3.11 1.79 -15.95
N ARG A 9 2.85 0.48 -15.82
CA ARG A 9 1.76 -0.20 -16.54
C ARG A 9 0.37 0.32 -16.13
N MET A 10 0.20 0.70 -14.85
CA MET A 10 -1.05 1.28 -14.36
C MET A 10 -1.35 2.66 -14.94
N PHE A 11 -0.31 3.48 -15.23
CA PHE A 11 -0.50 4.91 -15.46
C PHE A 11 0.21 5.47 -16.71
N ASN A 12 0.81 4.63 -17.56
CA ASN A 12 1.54 5.07 -18.77
C ASN A 12 0.66 5.77 -19.82
N ARG A 13 -0.66 5.58 -19.78
CA ARG A 13 -1.62 6.31 -20.61
C ARG A 13 -2.12 7.61 -19.99
N THR A 14 -1.75 7.90 -18.75
CA THR A 14 -2.21 9.08 -18.00
C THR A 14 -1.05 10.05 -17.72
N TRP A 15 0.12 9.55 -17.34
CA TRP A 15 1.26 10.38 -16.95
C TRP A 15 2.56 9.94 -17.63
N ARG A 16 3.26 10.90 -18.25
CA ARG A 16 4.58 10.67 -18.87
C ARG A 16 5.63 10.16 -17.89
N TRP A 17 5.54 10.57 -16.62
CA TRP A 17 6.48 10.18 -15.56
C TRP A 17 6.14 8.84 -14.90
N SER A 18 5.12 8.12 -15.36
CA SER A 18 4.71 6.84 -14.76
C SER A 18 5.91 5.89 -14.56
N GLY A 19 6.03 5.32 -13.36
CA GLY A 19 7.16 4.46 -12.98
C GLY A 19 8.42 5.22 -12.54
N THR A 20 8.37 6.54 -12.47
CA THR A 20 9.47 7.39 -11.95
C THR A 20 9.11 7.89 -10.56
N PHE A 21 10.03 7.70 -9.60
CA PHE A 21 9.86 8.24 -8.24
C PHE A 21 9.83 9.77 -8.25
N ARG A 22 9.16 10.34 -7.25
CA ARG A 22 9.18 11.80 -7.07
C ARG A 22 10.60 12.28 -6.74
N LYS A 23 10.91 13.50 -7.17
CA LYS A 23 12.22 14.15 -6.96
C LYS A 23 12.13 15.38 -6.04
N SER A 24 11.08 15.45 -5.25
CA SER A 24 10.85 16.52 -4.30
C SER A 24 10.03 16.02 -3.12
N ASN A 25 10.17 16.70 -1.99
CA ASN A 25 9.36 16.43 -0.81
C ASN A 25 7.91 16.89 -1.02
N LYS A 26 7.00 16.17 -0.36
CA LYS A 26 5.58 16.45 -0.29
C LYS A 26 5.20 16.53 1.20
N ASN A 27 4.00 17.02 1.50
CA ASN A 27 3.50 17.09 2.87
C ASN A 27 3.28 15.71 3.52
N ILE A 28 3.39 14.64 2.73
CA ILE A 28 3.32 13.24 3.16
C ILE A 28 4.43 12.45 2.48
N GLY A 29 4.85 11.35 3.07
CA GLY A 29 5.94 10.54 2.55
C GLY A 29 7.26 10.74 3.29
N VAL A 30 8.21 9.85 2.99
CA VAL A 30 9.60 9.98 3.44
C VAL A 30 10.33 11.11 2.70
N ASP A 31 11.57 11.42 3.09
CA ASP A 31 12.41 12.25 2.23
C ASP A 31 12.58 11.60 0.84
N TRP A 32 12.44 12.38 -0.23
CA TRP A 32 12.46 11.84 -1.60
C TRP A 32 13.78 11.13 -1.94
N THR A 33 14.88 11.54 -1.32
CA THR A 33 16.20 10.90 -1.48
C THR A 33 16.25 9.50 -0.85
N GLN A 34 15.37 9.23 0.12
CA GLN A 34 15.31 7.98 0.88
C GLN A 34 14.32 6.95 0.30
N ILE A 35 13.56 7.30 -0.75
CA ILE A 35 12.51 6.43 -1.31
C ILE A 35 13.06 5.05 -1.68
N SER A 36 14.20 5.00 -2.38
CA SER A 36 14.78 3.73 -2.83
C SER A 36 15.21 2.84 -1.66
N VAL A 37 15.82 3.44 -0.63
CA VAL A 37 16.27 2.73 0.58
C VAL A 37 15.08 2.19 1.34
N LYS A 38 14.09 3.05 1.65
CA LYS A 38 12.90 2.65 2.42
C LYS A 38 12.03 1.61 1.70
N LEU A 39 11.96 1.66 0.36
CA LEU A 39 11.31 0.61 -0.41
C LEU A 39 12.07 -0.72 -0.33
N ASN A 40 13.40 -0.68 -0.40
CA ASN A 40 14.20 -1.89 -0.27
C ASN A 40 14.03 -2.52 1.12
N ASP A 41 14.11 -1.72 2.17
CA ASP A 41 13.87 -2.15 3.55
C ASP A 41 12.48 -2.80 3.70
N LEU A 42 11.44 -2.13 3.19
CA LEU A 42 10.07 -2.65 3.22
C LEU A 42 9.96 -4.04 2.55
N LEU A 43 10.50 -4.18 1.34
CA LEU A 43 10.42 -5.42 0.57
C LEU A 43 11.17 -6.56 1.27
N LEU A 44 12.40 -6.31 1.74
CA LEU A 44 13.20 -7.31 2.45
C LEU A 44 12.55 -7.71 3.77
N ASN A 45 12.04 -6.74 4.55
CA ASN A 45 11.34 -7.03 5.80
C ASN A 45 10.06 -7.84 5.56
N THR A 46 9.33 -7.55 4.48
CA THR A 46 8.11 -8.30 4.14
C THR A 46 8.43 -9.73 3.75
N ILE A 47 9.49 -9.95 2.95
CA ILE A 47 9.98 -11.30 2.61
C ILE A 47 10.35 -12.04 3.90
N TYR A 48 11.15 -11.42 4.75
CA TYR A 48 11.57 -12.02 6.01
C TYR A 48 10.38 -12.40 6.90
N GLN A 49 9.39 -11.52 7.06
CA GLN A 49 8.18 -11.78 7.83
C GLN A 49 7.36 -12.93 7.27
N LEU A 50 7.22 -13.04 5.95
CA LEU A 50 6.47 -14.13 5.31
C LEU A 50 7.14 -15.49 5.50
N ASP A 51 8.45 -15.53 5.70
CA ASP A 51 9.22 -16.76 5.84
C ASP A 51 9.43 -17.16 7.30
N HIS A 52 9.40 -16.20 8.24
CA HIS A 52 9.83 -16.42 9.63
C HIS A 52 8.86 -15.91 10.71
N SER A 53 7.84 -15.11 10.38
CA SER A 53 6.88 -14.62 11.39
C SER A 53 5.78 -15.65 11.67
N ALA A 54 5.25 -15.62 12.90
CA ALA A 54 4.01 -16.31 13.26
C ALA A 54 2.75 -15.47 12.97
N ASP A 55 2.92 -14.24 12.48
CA ASP A 55 1.79 -13.34 12.18
C ASP A 55 0.95 -13.87 11.01
N PRO A 56 -0.38 -13.68 11.04
CA PRO A 56 -1.23 -14.00 9.90
C PRO A 56 -0.82 -13.25 8.63
N ILE A 57 -0.93 -13.90 7.46
CA ILE A 57 -0.58 -13.29 6.16
C ILE A 57 -1.37 -12.00 5.91
N ASP A 58 -2.64 -11.96 6.32
CA ASP A 58 -3.47 -10.77 6.22
C ASP A 58 -2.90 -9.59 7.01
N GLU A 59 -2.28 -9.86 8.16
CA GLU A 59 -1.65 -8.84 8.98
C GLU A 59 -0.37 -8.32 8.33
N ILE A 60 0.48 -9.22 7.85
CA ILE A 60 1.71 -8.87 7.12
C ILE A 60 1.37 -8.03 5.87
N ALA A 61 0.39 -8.47 5.07
CA ALA A 61 -0.05 -7.79 3.87
C ALA A 61 -0.67 -6.40 4.16
N THR A 62 -1.38 -6.26 5.28
CA THR A 62 -1.96 -4.99 5.73
C THR A 62 -0.88 -4.00 6.16
N ARG A 63 0.12 -4.45 6.94
CA ARG A 63 1.27 -3.63 7.33
C ARG A 63 2.10 -3.23 6.12
N PHE A 64 2.34 -4.16 5.20
CA PHE A 64 3.02 -3.90 3.92
C PHE A 64 2.29 -2.80 3.11
N HIS A 65 0.97 -2.89 2.98
CA HIS A 65 0.15 -1.87 2.31
C HIS A 65 0.32 -0.49 2.96
N HIS A 66 0.14 -0.41 4.28
CA HIS A 66 0.26 0.84 5.04
C HIS A 66 1.63 1.47 4.86
N GLN A 67 2.71 0.70 5.05
CA GLN A 67 4.08 1.19 4.91
C GLN A 67 4.38 1.64 3.46
N LEU A 68 3.87 0.94 2.45
CA LEU A 68 4.05 1.34 1.05
C LEU A 68 3.34 2.66 0.73
N VAL A 69 2.13 2.87 1.27
CA VAL A 69 1.42 4.16 1.17
C VAL A 69 2.20 5.25 1.90
N TRP A 70 2.71 4.94 3.10
CA TRP A 70 3.48 5.86 3.94
C TRP A 70 4.79 6.30 3.29
N ILE A 71 5.50 5.43 2.56
CA ILE A 71 6.70 5.81 1.79
C ILE A 71 6.37 6.86 0.71
N HIS A 72 5.19 6.75 0.08
CA HIS A 72 4.70 7.68 -0.94
C HIS A 72 5.72 7.92 -2.08
N ALA A 73 6.10 6.85 -2.79
CA ALA A 73 7.22 6.84 -3.73
C ALA A 73 7.00 7.68 -5.00
N PHE A 74 5.75 7.85 -5.44
CA PHE A 74 5.41 8.48 -6.73
C PHE A 74 4.74 9.84 -6.53
N PRO A 75 4.76 10.73 -7.54
CA PRO A 75 4.03 12.00 -7.49
C PRO A 75 2.51 11.86 -7.29
N ASN A 76 1.90 10.82 -7.86
CA ASN A 76 0.48 10.49 -7.71
C ASN A 76 0.28 8.98 -7.87
N GLY A 77 -0.90 8.47 -7.48
CA GLY A 77 -1.26 7.06 -7.70
C GLY A 77 -0.83 6.09 -6.59
N ASN A 78 -0.14 6.56 -5.54
CA ASN A 78 0.41 5.71 -4.46
C ASN A 78 -0.62 4.78 -3.82
N GLY A 79 -1.81 5.26 -3.44
CA GLY A 79 -2.82 4.40 -2.82
C GLY A 79 -3.37 3.31 -3.75
N ARG A 80 -3.52 3.60 -5.05
CA ARG A 80 -3.95 2.59 -6.05
C ARG A 80 -2.84 1.57 -6.31
N HIS A 81 -1.61 2.06 -6.41
CA HIS A 81 -0.42 1.23 -6.60
C HIS A 81 -0.19 0.30 -5.40
N ALA A 82 -0.30 0.82 -4.18
CA ALA A 82 -0.14 0.02 -2.97
C ALA A 82 -1.18 -1.09 -2.86
N ARG A 83 -2.47 -0.80 -3.11
CA ARG A 83 -3.52 -1.82 -3.13
C ARG A 83 -3.20 -2.96 -4.11
N LEU A 84 -2.80 -2.62 -5.34
CA LEU A 84 -2.48 -3.64 -6.35
C LEU A 84 -1.20 -4.42 -6.00
N MET A 85 -0.18 -3.76 -5.45
CA MET A 85 1.01 -4.46 -4.93
C MET A 85 0.64 -5.46 -3.84
N THR A 86 -0.24 -5.07 -2.91
CA THR A 86 -0.71 -5.94 -1.83
C THR A 86 -1.57 -7.09 -2.35
N ASP A 87 -2.43 -6.85 -3.33
CA ASP A 87 -3.18 -7.92 -3.99
C ASP A 87 -2.24 -8.91 -4.68
N CYS A 88 -1.20 -8.44 -5.37
CA CYS A 88 -0.18 -9.31 -5.94
C CYS A 88 0.54 -10.12 -4.87
N LEU A 89 0.90 -9.51 -3.73
CA LEU A 89 1.52 -10.21 -2.60
C LEU A 89 0.64 -11.35 -2.09
N LEU A 90 -0.64 -11.07 -1.83
CA LEU A 90 -1.60 -12.08 -1.38
C LEU A 90 -1.72 -13.24 -2.38
N MET A 91 -1.77 -12.94 -3.67
CA MET A 91 -1.85 -13.95 -4.73
C MET A 91 -0.61 -14.85 -4.78
N THR A 92 0.59 -14.36 -4.42
CA THR A 92 1.79 -15.22 -4.34
C THR A 92 1.76 -16.23 -3.18
N LYS A 93 0.80 -16.08 -2.26
CA LYS A 93 0.59 -16.96 -1.10
C LYS A 93 -0.76 -17.67 -1.16
N ASP A 94 -1.37 -17.76 -2.36
CA ASP A 94 -2.69 -18.36 -2.60
C ASP A 94 -3.83 -17.77 -1.76
N MET A 95 -3.65 -16.54 -1.26
CA MET A 95 -4.65 -15.84 -0.48
C MET A 95 -5.61 -15.07 -1.40
N LYS A 96 -6.88 -14.99 -0.98
CA LYS A 96 -7.85 -14.10 -1.64
C LYS A 96 -7.41 -12.65 -1.50
N ARG A 97 -7.56 -11.89 -2.59
CA ARG A 97 -7.36 -10.42 -2.59
C ARG A 97 -8.19 -9.74 -1.52
N PHE A 98 -7.70 -8.61 -1.03
CA PHE A 98 -8.49 -7.76 -0.16
C PHE A 98 -9.70 -7.20 -0.90
N SER A 99 -10.81 -7.05 -0.20
CA SER A 99 -12.04 -6.45 -0.73
C SER A 99 -11.95 -4.93 -0.72
N TRP A 100 -11.05 -4.35 0.09
CA TRP A 100 -10.83 -2.91 0.19
C TRP A 100 -12.10 -2.14 0.56
N GLY A 101 -12.91 -2.71 1.45
CA GLY A 101 -14.17 -2.13 1.94
C GLY A 101 -15.35 -2.35 0.99
N ALA A 102 -15.34 -3.39 0.16
CA ALA A 102 -16.40 -3.66 -0.80
C ALA A 102 -17.73 -4.04 -0.14
N ASN A 103 -17.75 -4.63 1.06
CA ASN A 103 -19.00 -4.91 1.78
C ASN A 103 -19.61 -3.63 2.38
N TYR A 104 -18.91 -2.50 2.34
CA TYR A 104 -19.50 -1.18 2.54
C TYR A 104 -20.14 -0.59 1.27
N ALA A 105 -20.42 -1.39 0.23
CA ALA A 105 -20.97 -0.91 -1.05
C ALA A 105 -22.25 -0.04 -0.95
N SER A 106 -22.97 -0.09 0.18
CA SER A 106 -24.14 0.76 0.45
C SER A 106 -23.80 2.21 0.84
N ILE A 107 -22.53 2.54 1.12
CA ILE A 107 -22.10 3.89 1.49
C ILE A 107 -21.50 4.64 0.29
N SER A 108 -21.52 5.98 0.37
CA SER A 108 -20.92 6.81 -0.67
C SER A 108 -19.42 6.59 -0.81
N THR A 109 -18.88 6.80 -2.01
CA THR A 109 -17.44 6.70 -2.28
C THR A 109 -16.62 7.63 -1.38
N ASP A 110 -17.16 8.81 -1.04
CA ASP A 110 -16.52 9.75 -0.14
C ASP A 110 -16.43 9.21 1.29
N LEU A 111 -17.51 8.60 1.80
CA LEU A 111 -17.49 8.02 3.14
C LEU A 111 -16.55 6.80 3.21
N LEU A 112 -16.51 5.97 2.17
CA LEU A 112 -15.56 4.87 2.07
C LEU A 112 -14.12 5.37 2.08
N ARG A 113 -13.84 6.44 1.33
CA ARG A 113 -12.52 7.09 1.31
C ARG A 113 -12.15 7.65 2.69
N THR A 114 -13.09 8.28 3.39
CA THR A 114 -12.86 8.80 4.74
C THR A 114 -12.52 7.67 5.71
N LYS A 115 -13.30 6.58 5.73
CA LYS A 115 -13.01 5.39 6.54
C LYS A 115 -11.62 4.82 6.28
N TYR A 116 -11.23 4.70 5.00
CA TYR A 116 -9.90 4.23 4.63
C TYR A 116 -8.79 5.16 5.14
N ILE A 117 -8.95 6.47 5.01
CA ILE A 117 -7.97 7.45 5.46
C ILE A 117 -7.84 7.43 6.99
N ASP A 118 -8.96 7.34 7.71
CA ASP A 118 -8.96 7.30 9.17
C ASP A 118 -8.31 6.01 9.69
N ALA A 119 -8.56 4.87 9.03
CA ALA A 119 -7.88 3.61 9.31
C ALA A 119 -6.35 3.71 9.09
N LEU A 120 -5.89 4.38 8.03
CA LEU A 120 -4.47 4.65 7.80
C LEU A 120 -3.88 5.54 8.90
N ARG A 121 -4.57 6.61 9.30
CA ARG A 121 -4.13 7.51 10.39
C ARG A 121 -4.03 6.81 11.74
N LYS A 122 -4.90 5.83 11.99
CA LYS A 122 -4.82 4.99 13.17
C LYS A 122 -3.60 4.06 13.10
N ALA A 123 -3.36 3.46 11.92
CA ALA A 123 -2.17 2.65 11.65
C ALA A 123 -0.86 3.43 11.75
N ASP A 124 -0.84 4.74 11.47
CA ASP A 124 0.33 5.61 11.71
C ASP A 124 0.78 5.61 13.19
N ARG A 125 -0.13 5.28 14.11
CA ARG A 125 0.15 5.13 15.56
C ARG A 125 0.35 3.67 15.97
N SER A 126 0.67 2.80 15.01
CA SER A 126 0.84 1.35 15.18
C SER A 126 -0.42 0.59 15.59
N ASP A 127 -1.60 1.20 15.47
CA ASP A 127 -2.88 0.54 15.70
C ASP A 127 -3.53 0.20 14.35
N TYR A 128 -3.36 -1.05 13.93
CA TYR A 128 -3.84 -1.57 12.65
C TYR A 128 -5.27 -2.11 12.70
N SER A 129 -5.96 -2.06 13.84
CA SER A 129 -7.25 -2.72 14.06
C SER A 129 -8.31 -2.34 13.01
N GLU A 130 -8.45 -1.04 12.74
CA GLU A 130 -9.41 -0.52 11.76
C GLU A 130 -8.99 -0.82 10.33
N LEU A 131 -7.69 -0.81 10.04
CA LEU A 131 -7.20 -1.12 8.70
C LEU A 131 -7.38 -2.60 8.38
N LEU A 132 -7.08 -3.50 9.31
CA LEU A 132 -7.32 -4.94 9.20
C LEU A 132 -8.80 -5.24 8.94
N SER A 133 -9.68 -4.59 9.70
CA SER A 133 -11.13 -4.71 9.48
C SER A 133 -11.51 -4.19 8.09
N PHE A 134 -11.02 -3.01 7.70
CA PHE A 134 -11.36 -2.38 6.43
C PHE A 134 -10.96 -3.21 5.20
N VAL A 135 -9.76 -3.80 5.19
CA VAL A 135 -9.24 -4.49 3.99
C VAL A 135 -10.00 -5.78 3.65
N ARG A 136 -10.70 -6.38 4.63
CA ARG A 136 -11.58 -7.55 4.46
C ARG A 136 -13.07 -7.23 4.50
N ALA A 137 -13.42 -5.97 4.78
CA ALA A 137 -14.79 -5.49 4.81
C ALA A 137 -15.35 -5.11 3.44
#